data_AF-A0A410UTP5-F1
#
_entry.id   AF-A0A410UTP5-F1
#
_cell.length_a   1.000
_cell.length_b   1.000
_cell.length_c   1.000
_cell.angle_alpha   90.00
_cell.angle_beta   90.00
_cell.angle_gamma   90.00
#
_symmetry.space_group_name_H-M   'P 1'
#
loop_
_entity.id
_entity.type
_entity.pdbx_description
1 polymer ?
#
loop_
_entity_poly.entity_id
_entity_poly.type
_entity_poly.pdbx_seq_one_letter_code
_entity_poly.pdbx_strand_id
1 'polypeptide(L)'
;MNMMREILIFLVMVCLTPALAFGRPIQAVVINADVESPAYPRIEFVTVGKAYGFSDEEVRGKFLRVVLVSPELAYDAPILRVETLTYGDEGCCTTVVNATELNLGDLTDWSAAKDQNGFRFGKWLSPSSFTFSLGAHRYVLRNANQKNLRIEAAK
;
A
#
# COMPACT_ATOMS: atom_id res chain seq x y z
N MET A 1 -48.95 -35.10 -5.42
CA MET A 1 -48.82 -33.67 -5.03
C MET A 1 -47.43 -33.43 -4.40
N ASN A 2 -46.35 -33.81 -5.10
CA ASN A 2 -44.97 -33.81 -4.55
C ASN A 2 -43.97 -32.98 -5.38
N MET A 3 -44.37 -32.42 -6.52
CA MET A 3 -43.42 -31.79 -7.47
C MET A 3 -43.17 -30.29 -7.21
N MET A 4 -44.00 -29.63 -6.39
CA MET A 4 -43.87 -28.20 -6.10
C MET A 4 -42.92 -27.87 -4.93
N ARG A 5 -42.51 -28.87 -4.13
CA ARG A 5 -41.73 -28.64 -2.91
C ARG A 5 -40.21 -28.67 -3.14
N GLU A 6 -39.75 -29.31 -4.22
CA GLU A 6 -38.33 -29.43 -4.57
C GLU A 6 -37.80 -28.18 -5.30
N ILE A 7 -38.65 -27.44 -6.01
CA ILE A 7 -38.27 -26.21 -6.73
C ILE A 7 -37.96 -25.07 -5.74
N LEU A 8 -38.58 -25.05 -4.56
CA LEU A 8 -38.37 -23.99 -3.57
C LEU A 8 -36.99 -24.06 -2.89
N ILE A 9 -36.38 -25.25 -2.79
CA ILE A 9 -35.08 -25.43 -2.13
C ILE A 9 -33.94 -24.98 -3.04
N PHE A 10 -34.07 -25.15 -4.35
CA PHE A 10 -33.08 -24.65 -5.31
C PHE A 10 -33.06 -23.11 -5.41
N LEU A 11 -34.21 -22.44 -5.21
CA LEU A 11 -34.29 -20.99 -5.31
C LEU A 11 -33.63 -20.26 -4.12
N VAL A 12 -33.60 -20.87 -2.93
CA VAL A 12 -33.00 -20.28 -1.73
C VAL A 12 -31.46 -20.37 -1.74
N MET A 13 -30.89 -21.33 -2.47
CA MET A 13 -29.43 -21.56 -2.47
C MET A 13 -28.65 -20.63 -3.40
N VAL A 14 -29.30 -19.99 -4.38
CA VAL A 14 -28.64 -19.06 -5.33
C VAL A 14 -28.41 -17.67 -4.72
N CYS A 15 -29.13 -17.28 -3.67
CA CYS A 15 -28.93 -16.00 -2.97
C CYS A 15 -27.82 -16.01 -1.90
N LEU A 16 -27.21 -17.17 -1.62
CA LEU A 16 -26.09 -17.29 -0.69
C LEU A 16 -24.74 -17.28 -1.41
N THR A 17 -24.64 -16.63 -2.58
CA THR A 17 -23.33 -16.25 -3.09
C THR A 17 -22.81 -15.13 -2.20
N PRO A 18 -21.71 -15.33 -1.44
CA PRO A 18 -21.06 -14.22 -0.78
C PRO A 18 -20.72 -13.25 -1.89
N ALA A 19 -21.31 -12.06 -1.85
CA ALA A 19 -20.90 -10.95 -2.69
C ALA A 19 -19.38 -10.90 -2.60
N LEU A 20 -18.72 -11.26 -3.70
CA LEU A 20 -17.29 -11.08 -3.83
C LEU A 20 -17.10 -9.58 -3.63
N ALA A 21 -16.65 -9.20 -2.43
CA ALA A 21 -16.22 -7.86 -2.12
C ALA A 21 -14.96 -7.65 -2.95
N PHE A 22 -15.15 -7.33 -4.23
CA PHE A 22 -14.15 -6.74 -5.08
C PHE A 22 -13.78 -5.44 -4.39
N GLY A 23 -12.66 -5.46 -3.65
CA GLY A 23 -12.09 -4.27 -3.06
C GLY A 23 -12.02 -3.21 -4.15
N ARG A 24 -12.75 -2.11 -3.95
CA ARG A 24 -12.75 -1.02 -4.93
C ARG A 24 -11.29 -0.57 -5.08
N PRO A 25 -10.75 -0.49 -6.30
CA PRO A 25 -9.42 0.06 -6.49
C PRO A 25 -9.45 1.51 -6.02
N ILE A 26 -8.76 1.80 -4.93
CA ILE A 26 -8.62 3.17 -4.44
C ILE A 26 -7.62 3.86 -5.35
N GLN A 27 -8.09 4.90 -6.06
CA GLN A 27 -7.22 5.76 -6.87
C GLN A 27 -6.39 6.62 -5.92
N ALA A 28 -5.19 6.16 -5.60
CA ALA A 28 -4.19 6.98 -4.94
C ALA A 28 -3.75 8.11 -5.88
N VAL A 29 -3.64 9.33 -5.37
CA VAL A 29 -3.04 10.44 -6.11
C VAL A 29 -1.54 10.19 -6.20
N VAL A 30 -1.10 9.64 -7.34
CA VAL A 30 0.32 9.34 -7.57
C VAL A 30 1.06 10.61 -7.99
N ILE A 31 1.70 11.26 -7.02
CA ILE A 31 2.66 12.34 -7.28
C ILE A 31 3.96 11.68 -7.75
N ASN A 32 4.20 11.64 -9.06
CA ASN A 32 5.52 11.29 -9.60
C ASN A 32 6.36 12.55 -9.61
N ALA A 33 7.55 12.45 -9.03
CA ALA A 33 8.26 13.61 -8.58
C ALA A 33 9.75 13.37 -8.85
N ASP A 34 10.33 14.07 -9.83
CA ASP A 34 11.78 14.37 -9.84
C ASP A 34 12.01 15.39 -8.72
N VAL A 35 11.89 14.95 -7.46
CA VAL A 35 11.64 15.89 -6.36
C VAL A 35 12.53 15.58 -5.17
N GLU A 36 13.34 16.59 -4.86
CA GLU A 36 13.95 16.84 -3.57
C GLU A 36 12.96 16.44 -2.46
N SER A 37 13.34 15.48 -1.61
CA SER A 37 12.42 14.94 -0.60
C SER A 37 11.73 16.10 0.12
N PRO A 38 10.38 16.14 0.16
CA PRO A 38 9.68 17.23 0.85
C PRO A 38 10.21 17.31 2.28
N ALA A 39 10.31 18.54 2.81
CA ALA A 39 10.66 18.77 4.20
C ALA A 39 9.51 18.26 5.09
N TYR A 40 9.43 16.95 5.24
CA TYR A 40 8.47 16.33 6.12
C TYR A 40 8.92 16.56 7.56
N PRO A 41 8.05 17.07 8.43
CA PRO A 41 8.45 17.48 9.77
C PRO A 41 8.83 16.29 10.66
N ARG A 42 8.36 15.09 10.33
CA ARG A 42 8.65 13.87 11.08
C ARG A 42 8.47 12.59 10.25
N ILE A 43 9.54 11.79 10.20
CA ILE A 43 9.48 10.39 9.75
C ILE A 43 9.14 9.52 10.95
N GLU A 44 8.05 8.75 10.87
CA GLU A 44 7.61 7.85 11.96
C GLU A 44 8.06 6.41 11.75
N PHE A 45 8.20 5.98 10.51
CA PHE A 45 8.54 4.60 10.18
C PHE A 45 9.30 4.53 8.87
N VAL A 46 10.29 3.62 8.80
CA VAL A 46 11.04 3.32 7.59
C VAL A 46 11.30 1.82 7.49
N THR A 47 11.08 1.24 6.32
CA THR A 47 11.55 -0.11 5.97
C THR A 47 12.01 -0.16 4.53
N VAL A 48 12.96 -1.07 4.24
CA VAL A 48 13.45 -1.33 2.88
C VAL A 48 13.03 -2.73 2.42
N GLY A 49 12.66 -2.83 1.14
CA GLY A 49 12.36 -4.08 0.45
C GLY A 49 13.62 -4.72 -0.14
N LYS A 50 13.46 -5.91 -0.72
CA LYS A 50 14.55 -6.57 -1.45
C LYS A 50 14.90 -5.81 -2.72
N ALA A 51 16.17 -5.85 -3.11
CA ALA A 51 16.63 -5.32 -4.39
C ALA A 51 16.00 -6.07 -5.60
N TYR A 52 15.82 -5.37 -6.70
CA TYR A 52 15.32 -5.85 -7.98
C TYR A 52 15.82 -4.98 -9.15
N GLY A 53 15.72 -5.48 -10.38
CA GLY A 53 16.04 -4.74 -11.59
C GLY A 53 17.50 -4.30 -11.65
N PHE A 54 18.35 -5.12 -12.27
CA PHE A 54 19.76 -4.80 -12.50
C PHE A 54 19.86 -3.85 -13.69
N SER A 55 20.68 -2.80 -13.59
CA SER A 55 21.13 -2.06 -14.77
C SER A 55 22.66 -2.05 -14.84
N ASP A 56 23.15 -1.30 -15.84
CA ASP A 56 24.51 -1.07 -16.30
C ASP A 56 25.60 -0.76 -15.23
N GLU A 57 26.82 -0.46 -15.70
CA GLU A 57 28.07 -0.48 -14.93
C GLU A 57 28.07 0.35 -13.64
N GLU A 58 27.27 1.41 -13.55
CA GLU A 58 27.21 2.33 -12.39
C GLU A 58 26.08 2.00 -11.39
N VAL A 59 24.94 1.47 -11.87
CA VAL A 59 23.76 1.17 -11.04
C VAL A 59 23.55 -0.33 -10.95
N ARG A 60 23.88 -0.90 -9.78
CA ARG A 60 23.76 -2.34 -9.51
C ARG A 60 22.31 -2.80 -9.40
N GLY A 61 21.41 -1.94 -8.94
CA GLY A 61 19.99 -2.26 -8.97
C GLY A 61 19.11 -1.22 -8.29
N LYS A 62 17.86 -1.62 -8.06
CA LYS A 62 16.83 -0.80 -7.41
C LYS A 62 16.26 -1.49 -6.19
N PHE A 63 15.75 -0.73 -5.24
CA PHE A 63 14.95 -1.26 -4.13
C PHE A 63 13.87 -0.25 -3.76
N LEU A 64 12.85 -0.72 -3.03
CA LEU A 64 11.83 0.16 -2.48
C LEU A 64 12.11 0.49 -1.03
N ARG A 65 11.88 1.74 -0.64
CA ARG A 65 11.80 2.19 0.75
C ARG A 65 10.39 2.69 1.02
N VAL A 66 9.80 2.20 2.10
CA VAL A 66 8.50 2.68 2.58
C VAL A 66 8.76 3.60 3.76
N VAL A 67 8.21 4.80 3.69
CA VAL A 67 8.33 5.84 4.70
C VAL A 67 6.93 6.24 5.14
N LEU A 68 6.67 6.20 6.44
CA LEU A 68 5.49 6.85 7.00
C LEU A 68 5.87 8.25 7.45
N VAL A 69 5.19 9.22 6.88
CA VAL A 69 5.37 10.63 7.19
C VAL A 69 4.16 11.10 7.97
N SER A 70 4.40 11.72 9.11
CA SER A 70 3.34 12.45 9.80
C SER A 70 3.36 13.93 9.47
N PRO A 71 2.20 14.52 9.17
CA PRO A 71 2.03 15.96 9.08
C PRO A 71 2.27 16.64 10.44
N GLU A 72 2.55 17.94 10.39
CA GLU A 72 2.82 18.75 11.59
C GLU A 72 1.61 18.84 12.53
N LEU A 73 0.40 18.80 11.98
CA LEU A 73 -0.85 18.87 12.73
C LEU A 73 -1.30 17.46 13.14
N ALA A 74 -1.59 17.29 14.44
CA ALA A 74 -1.93 15.99 15.02
C ALA A 74 -3.22 15.35 14.46
N TYR A 75 -4.05 16.09 13.72
CA TYR A 75 -5.34 15.61 13.19
C TYR A 75 -5.26 15.18 11.72
N ASP A 76 -4.20 15.56 11.02
CA ASP A 76 -4.02 15.20 9.63
C ASP A 76 -3.59 13.73 9.53
N ALA A 77 -4.05 13.06 8.48
CA ALA A 77 -3.68 11.68 8.22
C ALA A 77 -2.23 11.59 7.75
N PRO A 78 -1.47 10.58 8.20
CA PRO A 78 -0.11 10.38 7.74
C PRO A 78 -0.08 9.99 6.28
N ILE A 79 1.03 10.33 5.63
CA ILE A 79 1.30 10.01 4.25
C ILE A 79 2.19 8.77 4.22
N LEU A 80 1.74 7.73 3.54
CA LEU A 80 2.58 6.60 3.20
C LEU A 80 3.30 6.92 1.89
N ARG A 81 4.60 7.21 2.00
CA ARG A 81 5.48 7.44 0.85
C ARG A 81 6.22 6.15 0.51
N VAL A 82 6.13 5.72 -0.74
CA VAL A 82 6.89 4.59 -1.28
C VAL A 82 7.89 5.12 -2.29
N GLU A 83 9.17 4.99 -1.97
CA GLU A 83 10.28 5.48 -2.75
C GLU A 83 10.94 4.34 -3.49
N THR A 84 11.27 4.57 -4.76
CA THR A 84 12.19 3.72 -5.52
C THR A 84 13.58 4.35 -5.46
N LEU A 85 14.55 3.58 -4.98
CA LEU A 85 15.94 4.01 -4.90
C LEU A 85 16.81 3.14 -5.79
N THR A 86 17.83 3.73 -6.39
CA THR A 86 18.95 3.01 -7.01
C THR A 86 20.05 2.74 -5.99
N TYR A 87 20.95 1.80 -6.27
CA TYR A 87 22.23 1.67 -5.57
C TYR A 87 23.33 1.24 -6.53
N GLY A 88 24.55 1.75 -6.32
CA GLY A 88 25.77 1.40 -7.05
C GLY A 88 26.76 0.60 -6.21
N ASP A 89 28.03 0.61 -6.60
CA ASP A 89 29.10 -0.01 -5.82
C ASP A 89 29.33 0.69 -4.48
N GLU A 90 29.63 -0.11 -3.45
CA GLU A 90 29.98 0.35 -2.09
C GLU A 90 28.98 1.33 -1.44
N GLY A 91 27.69 1.25 -1.80
CA GLY A 91 26.65 2.14 -1.25
C GLY A 91 26.70 3.58 -1.79
N CYS A 92 27.64 3.87 -2.69
CA CYS A 92 27.65 5.08 -3.51
C CYS A 92 26.40 5.09 -4.42
N CYS A 93 25.93 6.29 -4.77
CA CYS A 93 24.82 6.51 -5.71
C CYS A 93 23.41 6.05 -5.25
N THR A 94 23.15 6.02 -3.94
CA THR A 94 21.78 5.79 -3.43
C THR A 94 20.92 7.04 -3.66
N THR A 95 20.16 7.04 -4.76
CA THR A 95 19.34 8.16 -5.20
C THR A 95 17.88 7.75 -5.27
N VAL A 96 16.98 8.57 -4.73
CA VAL A 96 15.54 8.41 -4.95
C VAL A 96 15.26 8.77 -6.40
N VAL A 97 14.82 7.80 -7.20
CA VAL A 97 14.50 7.99 -8.63
C VAL A 97 13.02 8.11 -8.89
N ASN A 98 12.20 7.68 -7.94
CA ASN A 98 10.76 7.88 -7.98
C ASN A 98 10.21 7.83 -6.56
N ALA A 99 9.10 8.51 -6.32
CA ALA A 99 8.32 8.33 -5.12
C ALA A 99 6.83 8.31 -5.47
N THR A 100 6.05 7.65 -4.63
CA THR A 100 4.60 7.69 -4.70
C THR A 100 4.07 7.92 -3.31
N GLU A 101 3.16 8.86 -3.18
CA GLU A 101 2.53 9.21 -1.92
C GLU A 101 1.09 8.71 -1.89
N LEU A 102 0.68 8.28 -0.71
CA LEU A 102 -0.66 7.86 -0.42
C LEU A 102 -1.11 8.51 0.88
N ASN A 103 -2.15 9.32 0.81
CA ASN A 103 -2.81 9.81 2.01
C ASN A 103 -3.61 8.65 2.64
N LEU A 104 -3.24 8.26 3.86
CA LEU A 104 -3.90 7.13 4.52
C LEU A 104 -5.34 7.44 4.94
N GLY A 105 -5.72 8.71 5.01
CA GLY A 105 -7.10 9.14 5.23
C GLY A 105 -8.05 8.78 4.08
N ASP A 106 -7.52 8.51 2.89
CA ASP A 106 -8.35 8.10 1.74
C ASP A 106 -8.74 6.61 1.81
N LEU A 107 -8.07 5.80 2.64
CA LEU A 107 -8.31 4.35 2.74
C LEU A 107 -9.39 3.97 3.76
N THR A 108 -9.54 4.79 4.79
CA THR A 108 -10.44 4.57 5.92
C THR A 108 -10.59 5.88 6.69
N ASP A 109 -11.64 6.02 7.48
CA ASP A 109 -11.77 7.15 8.40
C ASP A 109 -10.57 7.18 9.38
N TRP A 110 -9.62 8.07 9.12
CA TRP A 110 -8.39 8.19 9.89
C TRP A 110 -8.67 8.54 11.36
N SER A 111 -9.74 9.31 11.62
CA SER A 111 -10.10 9.71 12.97
C SER A 111 -10.42 8.48 13.84
N ALA A 112 -11.13 7.49 13.27
CA ALA A 112 -11.41 6.23 13.93
C ALA A 112 -10.18 5.30 14.00
N ALA A 113 -9.27 5.37 13.03
CA ALA A 113 -8.07 4.53 12.97
C ALA A 113 -6.95 4.98 13.93
N LYS A 114 -6.83 6.29 14.18
CA LYS A 114 -5.81 6.87 15.06
C LYS A 114 -5.90 6.34 16.49
N ASP A 115 -7.12 6.22 17.02
CA ASP A 115 -7.37 5.77 18.39
C ASP A 115 -7.18 4.25 18.58
N GLN A 116 -7.18 3.48 17.48
CA GLN A 116 -7.19 2.01 17.49
C GLN A 116 -5.87 1.35 17.09
N ASN A 117 -4.73 2.02 17.29
CA ASN A 117 -3.36 1.57 16.99
C ASN A 117 -2.76 1.96 15.62
N GLY A 118 -3.26 3.00 14.95
CA GLY A 118 -2.54 3.70 13.88
C GLY A 118 -2.05 2.83 12.70
N PHE A 119 -1.05 3.33 11.96
CA PHE A 119 -0.39 2.56 10.89
C PHE A 119 0.56 1.52 11.49
N ARG A 120 0.55 0.30 10.95
CA ARG A 120 1.59 -0.71 11.23
C ARG A 120 2.00 -1.42 9.96
N PHE A 121 3.30 -1.45 9.71
CA PHE A 121 3.86 -2.30 8.66
C PHE A 121 3.77 -3.78 9.07
N GLY A 122 3.37 -4.63 8.13
CA GLY A 122 3.37 -6.08 8.33
C GLY A 122 4.65 -6.70 7.80
N LYS A 123 4.63 -7.19 6.56
CA LYS A 123 5.78 -7.79 5.89
C LYS A 123 5.82 -7.46 4.41
N TRP A 124 7.03 -7.51 3.84
CA TRP A 124 7.21 -7.60 2.39
C TRP A 124 6.72 -8.96 1.89
N LEU A 125 5.95 -8.94 0.81
CA LEU A 125 5.49 -10.12 0.08
C LEU A 125 6.34 -10.38 -1.17
N SER A 126 6.88 -9.31 -1.77
CA SER A 126 7.78 -9.31 -2.91
C SER A 126 8.63 -8.03 -2.87
N PRO A 127 9.60 -7.83 -3.79
CA PRO A 127 10.32 -6.55 -3.89
C PRO A 127 9.43 -5.31 -4.07
N SER A 128 8.20 -5.49 -4.56
CA SER A 128 7.27 -4.40 -4.88
C SER A 128 5.88 -4.56 -4.25
N SER A 129 5.74 -5.40 -3.23
CA SER A 129 4.44 -5.61 -2.56
C SER A 129 4.63 -5.90 -1.08
N PHE A 130 3.75 -5.36 -0.25
CA PHE A 130 3.79 -5.52 1.20
C PHE A 130 2.41 -5.44 1.83
N THR A 131 2.30 -5.95 3.05
CA THR A 131 1.08 -5.81 3.87
C THR A 131 1.27 -4.72 4.92
N PHE A 132 0.20 -4.00 5.24
CA PHE A 132 0.15 -3.08 6.37
C PHE A 132 -1.24 -3.10 7.01
N SER A 133 -1.38 -2.49 8.18
CA SER A 133 -2.68 -2.28 8.82
C SER A 133 -2.89 -0.82 9.20
N LEU A 134 -4.15 -0.39 9.18
CA LEU A 134 -4.62 0.88 9.72
C LEU A 134 -5.75 0.59 10.70
N GLY A 135 -5.50 0.81 12.00
CA GLY A 135 -6.39 0.36 13.05
C GLY A 135 -6.67 -1.14 12.94
N ALA A 136 -7.94 -1.52 12.86
CA ALA A 136 -8.38 -2.91 12.72
C ALA A 136 -8.28 -3.47 11.29
N HIS A 137 -8.07 -2.63 10.28
CA HIS A 137 -8.11 -3.03 8.87
C HIS A 137 -6.72 -3.42 8.37
N ARG A 138 -6.65 -4.51 7.60
CA ARG A 138 -5.42 -4.97 6.97
C ARG A 138 -5.49 -4.76 5.47
N TYR A 139 -4.38 -4.35 4.88
CA TYR A 139 -4.26 -4.02 3.47
C TYR A 139 -3.04 -4.70 2.86
N VAL A 140 -3.13 -4.94 1.55
CA VAL A 140 -2.01 -5.33 0.70
C VAL A 140 -1.80 -4.23 -0.32
N LEU A 141 -0.60 -3.66 -0.34
CA LEU A 141 -0.14 -2.79 -1.42
C LEU A 141 0.61 -3.64 -2.45
N ARG A 142 0.16 -3.60 -3.70
CA ARG A 142 0.73 -4.34 -4.83
C ARG A 142 1.30 -3.39 -5.87
N ASN A 143 2.31 -3.90 -6.59
CA ASN A 143 2.95 -3.20 -7.71
C ASN A 143 3.41 -1.79 -7.33
N ALA A 144 4.02 -1.67 -6.15
CA ALA A 144 4.44 -0.40 -5.56
C ALA A 144 5.52 0.34 -6.38
N ASN A 145 6.13 -0.35 -7.34
CA ASN A 145 7.10 0.17 -8.29
C ASN A 145 6.47 0.66 -9.61
N GLN A 146 5.14 0.59 -9.76
CA GLN A 146 4.41 1.03 -10.95
C GLN A 146 3.64 2.32 -10.66
N LYS A 147 3.43 3.12 -11.71
CA LYS A 147 2.62 4.35 -11.63
C LYS A 147 1.18 4.10 -11.15
N ASN A 148 0.65 2.90 -11.36
CA ASN A 148 -0.66 2.50 -10.90
C ASN A 148 -0.51 1.47 -9.77
N LEU A 149 -0.25 1.94 -8.55
CA LEU A 149 -0.28 1.08 -7.37
C LEU A 149 -1.69 0.56 -7.12
N ARG A 150 -1.78 -0.61 -6.49
CA ARG A 150 -3.07 -1.22 -6.12
C ARG A 150 -3.10 -1.50 -4.63
N ILE A 151 -4.20 -1.13 -3.99
CA ILE A 151 -4.44 -1.39 -2.58
C ILE A 151 -5.69 -2.26 -2.48
N GLU A 152 -5.54 -3.38 -1.79
CA GLU A 152 -6.59 -4.36 -1.59
C GLU A 152 -6.74 -4.63 -0.08
N ALA A 153 -7.96 -4.88 0.38
CA ALA A 153 -8.16 -5.40 1.72
C ALA A 153 -7.51 -6.79 1.83
N ALA A 154 -6.70 -7.01 2.86
CA ALA A 154 -6.13 -8.32 3.16
C ALA A 154 -7.19 -9.18 3.85
N LYS A 155 -7.40 -10.41 3.36
CA LYS A 155 -8.25 -11.41 3.99
C LYS A 155 -7.58 -12.02 5.21
#